data_AF-A0A7Y1SUW8-F1
#
_entry.id   AF-A0A7Y1SUW8-F1
#
_cell.length_a   1.000
_cell.length_b   1.000
_cell.length_c   1.000
_cell.angle_alpha   90.00
_cell.angle_beta   90.00
_cell.angle_gamma   90.00
#
_symmetry.space_group_name_H-M   'P 1'
#
loop_
_entity.id
_entity.type
_entity.pdbx_description
1 polymer ?
#
loop_
_entity_poly.entity_id
_entity_poly.type
_entity_poly.pdbx_seq_one_letter_code
_entity_poly.pdbx_strand_id
1 'polypeptide(L)'
;VIGNWGFGNEFELTAAIEKFGVTPAELVAQNFDMEALLNREIDAAEAMIYNEYAQVLEAVNEETGELYQPSDLNVIDFNEVGTAMLQDAVWVTQGYADDNPDVVERFLKASFEGWIYCRDNAEECADIVLQAGPTLGRSHQIWQMNEINGLIWPSPGGIGVVDQALWDQTIEVATSQGVIAADPGPGAFETKFAEAAVAALEAEGLDVTGESWQPIEVQLAEGGE
;
A
#
# COMPACT_ATOMS: atom_id res chain seq x y z
N VAL A 1 18.10 17.15 3.46
CA VAL A 1 18.44 15.70 3.48
C VAL A 1 17.13 14.95 3.37
N ILE A 2 17.01 14.03 2.42
CA ILE A 2 15.79 13.23 2.22
C ILE A 2 16.15 11.77 2.51
N GLY A 3 15.36 11.11 3.36
CA GLY A 3 15.46 9.68 3.58
C GLY A 3 15.01 8.89 2.34
N ASN A 4 15.69 7.78 2.09
CA ASN A 4 15.47 6.93 0.93
C ASN A 4 15.69 5.45 1.32
N TRP A 5 14.72 4.57 1.08
CA TRP A 5 14.81 3.16 1.49
C TRP A 5 15.87 2.38 0.71
N GLY A 6 16.01 2.60 -0.60
CA GLY A 6 17.09 1.99 -1.40
C GLY A 6 17.00 0.46 -1.57
N PHE A 7 15.81 -0.13 -1.40
CA PHE A 7 15.54 -1.57 -1.49
C PHE A 7 14.46 -1.92 -2.53
N GLY A 8 14.04 -0.98 -3.36
CA GLY A 8 13.01 -1.13 -4.40
C GLY A 8 11.78 -0.25 -4.24
N ASN A 9 11.65 0.48 -3.13
CA ASN A 9 10.52 1.37 -2.82
C ASN A 9 10.87 2.87 -3.03
N GLU A 10 12.11 3.15 -3.45
CA GLU A 10 12.62 4.50 -3.68
C GLU A 10 12.21 5.11 -5.03
N PHE A 11 11.71 4.29 -5.96
CA PHE A 11 11.62 4.68 -7.36
C PHE A 11 10.53 5.72 -7.60
N GLU A 12 9.47 5.70 -6.80
CA GLU A 12 8.42 6.70 -6.77
C GLU A 12 8.99 8.07 -6.37
N LEU A 13 9.87 8.10 -5.37
CA LEU A 13 10.57 9.30 -4.91
C LEU A 13 11.58 9.78 -5.96
N THR A 14 12.45 8.91 -6.48
CA THR A 14 13.48 9.33 -7.45
C THR A 14 12.85 9.82 -8.75
N ALA A 15 11.76 9.20 -9.20
CA ALA A 15 10.98 9.67 -10.35
C ALA A 15 10.32 11.03 -10.09
N ALA A 16 9.80 11.28 -8.88
CA ALA A 16 9.25 12.58 -8.52
C ALA A 16 10.33 13.68 -8.49
N ILE A 17 11.49 13.38 -7.91
CA ILE A 17 12.66 14.28 -7.89
C ILE A 17 13.07 14.66 -9.31
N GLU A 18 13.18 13.67 -10.20
CA GLU A 18 13.54 13.89 -11.61
C GLU A 18 12.46 14.71 -12.35
N LYS A 19 11.18 14.32 -12.22
CA LYS A 19 10.03 14.97 -12.89
C LYS A 19 9.96 16.47 -12.61
N PHE A 20 10.27 16.89 -11.38
CA PHE A 20 10.25 18.29 -10.98
C PHE A 20 11.63 18.98 -11.02
N GLY A 21 12.69 18.27 -11.41
CA GLY A 21 14.05 18.81 -11.44
C GLY A 21 14.54 19.26 -10.07
N VAL A 22 14.14 18.55 -9.01
CA VAL A 22 14.59 18.80 -7.64
C VAL A 22 16.02 18.28 -7.51
N THR A 23 16.90 19.09 -6.94
CA THR A 23 18.26 18.65 -6.58
C THR A 23 18.33 18.53 -5.06
N PRO A 24 18.15 17.33 -4.49
CA PRO A 24 18.28 17.15 -3.05
C PRO A 24 19.71 17.47 -2.62
N ALA A 25 19.86 18.07 -1.44
CA ALA A 25 21.19 18.29 -0.85
C ALA A 25 21.91 16.96 -0.60
N GLU A 26 21.17 15.96 -0.13
CA GLU A 26 21.65 14.61 0.12
C GLU A 26 20.44 13.65 0.15
N LEU A 27 20.61 12.45 -0.41
CA LEU A 27 19.74 11.29 -0.21
C LEU A 27 20.46 10.32 0.73
N VAL A 28 19.83 9.94 1.83
CA VAL A 28 20.42 9.06 2.85
C VAL A 28 19.58 7.80 3.01
N ALA A 29 20.23 6.70 3.39
CA ALA A 29 19.51 5.47 3.69
C ALA A 29 18.54 5.69 4.86
N GLN A 30 17.29 5.32 4.67
CA GLN A 30 16.23 5.39 5.67
C GLN A 30 15.91 3.98 6.20
N ASN A 31 15.62 3.87 7.49
CA ASN A 31 15.07 2.65 8.06
C ASN A 31 13.55 2.55 7.82
N PHE A 32 12.96 1.39 8.13
CA PHE A 32 11.50 1.20 8.17
C PHE A 32 10.89 1.66 9.50
N ASP A 33 11.37 2.81 9.98
CA ASP A 33 10.92 3.54 11.16
C ASP A 33 11.01 5.05 10.87
N MET A 34 10.46 5.86 11.78
CA MET A 34 10.40 7.32 11.60
C MET A 34 11.30 8.10 12.56
N GLU A 35 12.25 7.42 13.23
CA GLU A 35 13.10 8.06 14.23
C GLU A 35 13.96 9.18 13.64
N ALA A 36 14.56 8.96 12.45
CA ALA A 36 15.41 9.96 11.81
C ALA A 36 14.63 11.25 11.46
N LEU A 37 13.36 11.13 11.06
CA LEU A 37 12.50 12.29 10.80
C LEU A 37 12.14 13.00 12.10
N LEU A 38 11.67 12.25 13.10
CA LEU A 38 11.23 12.78 14.39
C LEU A 38 12.38 13.46 15.15
N ASN A 39 13.60 12.92 15.05
CA ASN A 39 14.82 13.49 15.63
C ASN A 39 15.43 14.64 14.80
N ARG A 40 14.79 15.01 13.68
CA ARG A 40 15.24 16.06 12.74
C ARG A 40 16.63 15.80 12.14
N GLU A 41 16.98 14.53 11.95
CA GLU A 41 18.20 14.10 11.26
C GLU A 41 18.03 14.15 9.73
N ILE A 42 16.79 13.98 9.26
CA ILE A 42 16.36 14.19 7.87
C ILE A 42 15.23 15.23 7.81
N ASP A 43 15.09 15.91 6.68
CA ASP A 43 14.07 16.95 6.48
C ASP A 43 12.76 16.37 5.89
N ALA A 44 12.85 15.23 5.21
CA ALA A 44 11.73 14.51 4.62
C ALA A 44 12.06 13.01 4.60
N ALA A 45 11.03 12.18 4.68
CA ALA A 45 11.14 10.73 4.74
C ALA A 45 10.13 10.09 3.78
N GLU A 46 10.46 8.93 3.26
CA GLU A 46 9.48 8.05 2.60
C GLU A 46 8.59 7.40 3.66
N ALA A 47 7.31 7.23 3.35
CA ALA A 47 6.38 6.64 4.28
C ALA A 47 5.29 5.91 3.52
N MET A 48 4.94 4.71 3.99
CA MET A 48 3.66 4.11 3.63
C MET A 48 2.58 4.75 4.49
N ILE A 49 1.45 5.12 3.87
CA ILE A 49 0.32 5.73 4.57
C ILE A 49 -0.22 4.84 5.69
N TYR A 50 -0.18 3.52 5.48
CA TYR A 50 -0.67 2.54 6.44
C TYR A 50 0.30 2.28 7.61
N ASN A 51 1.61 2.55 7.49
CA ASN A 51 2.60 2.17 8.51
C ASN A 51 3.40 3.38 9.03
N GLU A 52 4.40 3.86 8.28
CA GLU A 52 5.30 4.92 8.75
C GLU A 52 4.56 6.25 9.00
N TYR A 53 3.55 6.58 8.19
CA TYR A 53 2.75 7.77 8.44
C TYR A 53 2.02 7.68 9.78
N ALA A 54 1.48 6.51 10.14
CA ALA A 54 0.88 6.25 11.44
C ALA A 54 1.92 6.43 12.56
N GLN A 55 3.13 5.90 12.42
CA GLN A 55 4.19 6.04 13.44
C GLN A 55 4.51 7.52 13.75
N VAL A 56 4.44 8.42 12.76
CA VAL A 56 4.60 9.86 13.00
C VAL A 56 3.43 10.40 13.83
N LEU A 57 2.20 10.06 13.44
CA LEU A 57 0.99 10.51 14.15
C LEU A 57 0.85 9.88 15.55
N GLU A 58 1.50 8.76 15.80
CA GLU A 58 1.59 8.09 17.10
C GLU A 58 2.70 8.66 18.00
N ALA A 59 3.54 9.55 17.47
CA ALA A 59 4.61 10.20 18.23
C ALA A 59 4.13 11.50 18.89
N VAL A 60 4.66 11.80 20.07
CA VAL A 60 4.39 13.07 20.77
C VAL A 60 5.20 14.18 20.10
N ASN A 61 4.50 15.24 19.70
CA ASN A 61 5.12 16.48 19.27
C ASN A 61 5.66 17.25 20.49
N GLU A 62 6.98 17.40 20.57
CA GLU A 62 7.65 18.05 21.70
C GLU A 62 7.24 19.52 21.90
N GLU A 63 6.76 20.20 20.85
CA GLU A 63 6.37 21.61 20.92
C GLU A 63 4.98 21.80 21.55
N THR A 64 4.05 20.87 21.30
CA THR A 64 2.66 20.93 21.79
C THR A 64 2.42 20.07 23.01
N GLY A 65 3.19 18.98 23.18
CA GLY A 65 2.95 17.93 24.16
C GLY A 65 1.77 17.01 23.82
N GLU A 66 1.24 17.11 22.60
CA GLU A 66 0.17 16.28 22.05
C GLU A 66 0.75 15.42 20.92
N LEU A 67 0.00 14.40 20.46
CA LEU A 67 0.39 13.62 19.29
C LEU A 67 0.45 14.50 18.04
N TYR A 68 1.40 14.22 17.14
CA TYR A 68 1.43 14.88 15.83
C TYR A 68 0.08 14.75 15.12
N GLN A 69 -0.35 15.83 14.48
CA GLN A 69 -1.55 15.88 13.68
C GLN A 69 -1.19 15.92 12.20
N PRO A 70 -2.07 15.46 11.29
CA PRO A 70 -1.85 15.61 9.85
C PRO A 70 -1.54 17.05 9.42
N SER A 71 -2.10 18.04 10.12
CA SER A 71 -1.83 19.46 9.87
C SER A 71 -0.41 19.92 10.20
N ASP A 72 0.35 19.13 10.96
CA ASP A 72 1.75 19.40 11.29
C ASP A 72 2.70 18.95 10.18
N LEU A 73 2.18 18.20 9.20
CA LEU A 73 2.95 17.54 8.16
C LEU A 73 2.64 18.13 6.78
N ASN A 74 3.64 18.11 5.90
CA ASN A 74 3.44 18.28 4.48
C ASN A 74 3.54 16.89 3.85
N VAL A 75 2.43 16.39 3.30
CA VAL A 75 2.37 15.08 2.64
C VAL A 75 2.49 15.27 1.14
N ILE A 76 3.38 14.51 0.52
CA ILE A 76 3.50 14.43 -0.94
C ILE A 76 2.95 13.06 -1.33
N ASP A 77 1.77 13.03 -1.92
CA ASP A 77 1.17 11.80 -2.43
C ASP A 77 1.69 11.50 -3.83
N PHE A 78 2.38 10.37 -4.00
CA PHE A 78 2.91 9.96 -5.29
C PHE A 78 1.82 9.59 -6.32
N ASN A 79 0.59 9.30 -5.87
CA ASN A 79 -0.56 9.14 -6.77
C ASN A 79 -0.94 10.48 -7.39
N GLU A 80 -1.01 11.56 -6.60
CA GLU A 80 -1.28 12.91 -7.10
C GLU A 80 -0.13 13.45 -7.96
N VAL A 81 1.11 13.14 -7.58
CA VAL A 81 2.30 13.47 -8.37
C VAL A 81 2.31 12.67 -9.69
N GLY A 82 1.72 11.49 -9.73
CA GLY A 82 1.75 10.58 -10.89
C GLY A 82 3.11 9.92 -11.06
N THR A 83 3.72 9.49 -9.96
CA THR A 83 4.95 8.66 -9.92
C THR A 83 4.78 7.41 -9.07
N ALA A 84 3.57 7.18 -8.52
CA ALA A 84 3.25 5.97 -7.77
C ALA A 84 3.41 4.70 -8.62
N MET A 85 3.75 3.59 -7.98
CA MET A 85 3.87 2.28 -8.59
C MET A 85 2.95 1.28 -7.86
N LEU A 86 2.50 0.25 -8.57
CA LEU A 86 1.90 -0.92 -7.93
C LEU A 86 2.98 -1.68 -7.16
N GLN A 87 2.71 -1.99 -5.89
CA GLN A 87 3.69 -2.61 -4.99
C GLN A 87 3.33 -4.08 -4.70
N ASP A 88 2.27 -4.33 -3.93
CA ASP A 88 1.91 -5.67 -3.50
C ASP A 88 1.16 -6.46 -4.59
N ALA A 89 1.60 -7.71 -4.81
CA ALA A 89 1.00 -8.62 -5.78
C ALA A 89 1.06 -10.07 -5.30
N VAL A 90 0.12 -10.89 -5.79
CA VAL A 90 0.12 -12.34 -5.60
C VAL A 90 0.89 -12.99 -6.73
N TRP A 91 1.93 -13.75 -6.38
CA TRP A 91 2.81 -14.41 -7.35
C TRP A 91 2.61 -15.93 -7.37
N VAL A 92 2.58 -16.49 -8.56
CA VAL A 92 2.59 -17.94 -8.80
C VAL A 92 3.46 -18.25 -10.00
N THR A 93 4.11 -19.41 -10.03
CA THR A 93 4.85 -19.82 -11.22
C THR A 93 3.88 -20.20 -12.33
N GLN A 94 4.20 -19.82 -13.57
CA GLN A 94 3.34 -20.13 -14.72
C GLN A 94 3.05 -21.63 -14.83
N GLY A 95 4.05 -22.49 -14.66
CA GLY A 95 3.85 -23.95 -14.73
C GLY A 95 2.87 -24.46 -13.67
N TYR A 96 2.90 -23.92 -12.45
CA TYR A 96 1.95 -24.31 -11.42
C TYR A 96 0.53 -23.86 -11.76
N ALA A 97 0.38 -22.62 -12.25
CA ALA A 97 -0.92 -22.07 -12.64
C ALA A 97 -1.54 -22.81 -13.84
N ASP A 98 -0.72 -23.21 -14.82
CA ASP A 98 -1.16 -23.98 -15.98
C ASP A 98 -1.60 -25.41 -15.57
N ASP A 99 -0.87 -26.04 -14.64
CA ASP A 99 -1.17 -27.40 -14.17
C ASP A 99 -2.32 -27.45 -13.15
N ASN A 100 -2.56 -26.36 -12.40
CA ASN A 100 -3.51 -26.30 -11.27
C ASN A 100 -4.40 -25.04 -11.31
N PRO A 101 -5.07 -24.73 -12.45
CA PRO A 101 -5.85 -23.50 -12.59
C PRO A 101 -6.98 -23.42 -11.56
N ASP A 102 -7.60 -24.55 -11.20
CA ASP A 102 -8.66 -24.62 -10.20
C ASP A 102 -8.19 -24.28 -8.79
N VAL A 103 -6.92 -24.56 -8.46
CA VAL A 103 -6.33 -24.22 -7.15
C VAL A 103 -6.06 -22.73 -7.09
N VAL A 104 -5.53 -22.15 -8.18
CA VAL A 104 -5.25 -20.71 -8.26
C VAL A 104 -6.54 -19.90 -8.14
N GLU A 105 -7.59 -20.26 -8.88
CA GLU A 105 -8.89 -19.57 -8.80
C GLU A 105 -9.50 -19.66 -7.40
N ARG A 106 -9.47 -20.84 -6.77
CA ARG A 106 -9.99 -21.00 -5.40
C ARG A 106 -9.18 -20.25 -4.36
N PHE A 107 -7.86 -20.17 -4.53
CA PHE A 107 -6.98 -19.39 -3.66
C PHE A 107 -7.31 -17.89 -3.75
N LEU A 108 -7.43 -17.36 -4.96
CA LEU A 108 -7.79 -15.96 -5.18
C LEU A 108 -9.18 -15.67 -4.65
N LYS A 109 -10.16 -16.52 -4.95
CA LYS A 109 -11.52 -16.40 -4.43
C LYS A 109 -11.55 -16.31 -2.91
N ALA A 110 -10.89 -17.24 -2.21
CA ALA A 110 -10.84 -17.25 -0.75
C ALA A 110 -10.11 -16.02 -0.18
N SER A 111 -9.03 -15.58 -0.84
CA SER A 111 -8.30 -14.38 -0.43
C SER A 111 -9.16 -13.11 -0.59
N PHE A 112 -9.86 -12.99 -1.71
CA PHE A 112 -10.75 -11.86 -2.00
C PHE A 112 -11.95 -11.84 -1.06
N GLU A 113 -12.54 -12.98 -0.75
CA GLU A 113 -13.60 -13.10 0.26
C GLU A 113 -13.12 -12.59 1.63
N GLY A 114 -11.89 -12.91 2.02
CA GLY A 114 -11.26 -12.39 3.25
C GLY A 114 -11.09 -10.88 3.24
N TRP A 115 -10.63 -10.29 2.13
CA TRP A 115 -10.50 -8.84 2.00
C TRP A 115 -11.85 -8.11 1.97
N ILE A 116 -12.85 -8.69 1.31
CA ILE A 116 -14.24 -8.19 1.36
C ILE A 116 -14.75 -8.21 2.81
N TYR A 117 -14.47 -9.28 3.56
CA TYR A 117 -14.80 -9.32 4.99
C TYR A 117 -14.09 -8.22 5.78
N CYS A 118 -12.78 -8.04 5.58
CA CYS A 118 -11.99 -7.04 6.29
C CYS A 118 -12.36 -5.60 5.95
N ARG A 119 -12.84 -5.34 4.74
CA ARG A 119 -13.43 -4.05 4.35
C ARG A 119 -14.57 -3.67 5.28
N ASP A 120 -15.46 -4.62 5.53
CA ASP A 120 -16.70 -4.38 6.27
C ASP A 120 -16.52 -4.59 7.79
N ASN A 121 -15.39 -5.18 8.21
CA ASN A 121 -15.09 -5.57 9.60
C ASN A 121 -13.63 -5.22 9.98
N ALA A 122 -13.18 -4.00 9.69
CA ALA A 122 -11.78 -3.59 9.84
C ALA A 122 -11.20 -3.84 11.24
N GLU A 123 -11.94 -3.51 12.30
CA GLU A 123 -11.50 -3.77 13.68
C GLU A 123 -11.33 -5.26 13.99
N GLU A 124 -12.27 -6.09 13.52
CA GLU A 124 -12.19 -7.54 13.75
C GLU A 124 -11.00 -8.15 12.99
N CYS A 125 -10.74 -7.68 11.76
CA CYS A 125 -9.56 -8.12 11.02
C CYS A 125 -8.25 -7.69 11.66
N ALA A 126 -8.17 -6.48 12.22
CA ALA A 126 -7.04 -6.07 13.04
C ALA A 126 -6.87 -7.00 14.26
N ASP A 127 -7.97 -7.36 14.94
CA ASP A 127 -7.95 -8.28 16.08
C ASP A 127 -7.53 -9.72 15.69
N ILE A 128 -7.86 -10.20 14.49
CA ILE A 128 -7.37 -11.47 13.94
C ILE A 128 -5.85 -11.44 13.78
N VAL A 129 -5.31 -10.35 13.22
CA VAL A 129 -3.87 -10.16 13.06
C VAL A 129 -3.19 -10.12 14.43
N LEU A 130 -3.71 -9.33 15.38
CA LEU A 130 -3.20 -9.24 16.75
C LEU A 130 -3.13 -10.59 17.47
N GLN A 131 -4.11 -11.47 17.26
CA GLN A 131 -4.10 -12.82 17.82
C GLN A 131 -2.99 -13.71 17.25
N ALA A 132 -2.51 -13.42 16.05
CA ALA A 132 -1.37 -14.13 15.44
C ALA A 132 -0.01 -13.69 16.04
N GLY A 133 0.01 -12.65 16.88
CA GLY A 133 1.18 -12.17 17.63
C GLY A 133 2.09 -11.20 16.86
N PRO A 134 1.56 -10.13 16.24
CA PRO A 134 2.36 -9.10 15.62
C PRO A 134 3.02 -8.24 16.72
N THR A 135 4.01 -7.45 16.33
CA THR A 135 4.75 -6.59 17.25
C THR A 135 4.04 -5.26 17.54
N LEU A 136 3.13 -4.82 16.66
CA LEU A 136 2.49 -3.49 16.73
C LEU A 136 1.18 -3.53 17.51
N GLY A 137 0.86 -2.41 18.17
CA GLY A 137 -0.32 -2.23 19.03
C GLY A 137 -1.66 -2.18 18.27
N ARG A 138 -2.77 -2.13 19.01
CA ARG A 138 -4.11 -2.30 18.42
C ARG A 138 -4.53 -1.08 17.60
N SER A 139 -4.29 0.14 18.08
CA SER A 139 -4.67 1.33 17.30
C SER A 139 -3.95 1.36 15.95
N HIS A 140 -2.67 0.98 15.95
CA HIS A 140 -1.85 0.89 14.75
C HIS A 140 -2.38 -0.14 13.75
N GLN A 141 -2.76 -1.34 14.23
CA GLN A 141 -3.30 -2.39 13.35
C GLN A 141 -4.64 -2.00 12.72
N ILE A 142 -5.49 -1.26 13.46
CA ILE A 142 -6.75 -0.75 12.92
C ILE A 142 -6.47 0.34 11.87
N TRP A 143 -5.51 1.22 12.12
CA TRP A 143 -5.06 2.20 11.13
C TRP A 143 -4.57 1.52 9.86
N GLN A 144 -3.68 0.52 9.97
CA GLN A 144 -3.21 -0.26 8.84
C GLN A 144 -4.37 -0.84 8.03
N MET A 145 -5.32 -1.49 8.70
CA MET A 145 -6.48 -2.08 8.02
C MET A 145 -7.36 -1.04 7.33
N ASN A 146 -7.54 0.14 7.94
CA ASN A 146 -8.29 1.24 7.34
C ASN A 146 -7.61 1.79 6.08
N GLU A 147 -6.32 2.10 6.17
CA GLU A 147 -5.58 2.70 5.07
C GLU A 147 -5.36 1.71 3.92
N ILE A 148 -5.10 0.43 4.22
CA ILE A 148 -5.04 -0.62 3.19
C ILE A 148 -6.40 -0.78 2.48
N ASN A 149 -7.51 -0.72 3.22
CA ASN A 149 -8.82 -0.71 2.57
C ASN A 149 -9.00 0.51 1.66
N GLY A 150 -8.46 1.68 2.01
CA GLY A 150 -8.47 2.86 1.14
C GLY A 150 -7.63 2.72 -0.14
N LEU A 151 -6.62 1.85 -0.12
CA LEU A 151 -5.82 1.52 -1.30
C LEU A 151 -6.50 0.47 -2.20
N ILE A 152 -7.38 -0.37 -1.62
CA ILE A 152 -8.12 -1.41 -2.37
C ILE A 152 -9.46 -0.86 -2.89
N TRP A 153 -10.16 -0.04 -2.11
CA TRP A 153 -11.56 0.33 -2.37
C TRP A 153 -11.73 1.84 -2.68
N PRO A 154 -12.55 2.21 -3.67
CA PRO A 154 -13.31 1.32 -4.55
C PRO A 154 -12.41 0.60 -5.58
N SER A 155 -12.82 -0.61 -5.96
CA SER A 155 -12.21 -1.42 -7.02
C SER A 155 -13.24 -1.61 -8.15
N PRO A 156 -13.40 -0.67 -9.09
CA PRO A 156 -14.43 -0.74 -10.13
C PRO A 156 -14.31 -1.97 -11.05
N GLY A 157 -13.09 -2.49 -11.21
CA GLY A 157 -12.82 -3.73 -11.96
C GLY A 157 -13.02 -5.01 -11.15
N GLY A 158 -13.39 -4.91 -9.87
CA GLY A 158 -13.39 -5.99 -8.90
C GLY A 158 -12.04 -6.14 -8.18
N ILE A 159 -12.09 -6.55 -6.92
CA ILE A 159 -10.89 -6.75 -6.09
C ILE A 159 -9.83 -7.63 -6.78
N GLY A 160 -8.59 -7.16 -6.72
CA GLY A 160 -7.41 -7.90 -7.21
C GLY A 160 -7.30 -8.00 -8.74
N VAL A 161 -8.22 -7.39 -9.48
CA VAL A 161 -8.07 -7.21 -10.93
C VAL A 161 -7.19 -5.98 -11.17
N VAL A 162 -6.08 -6.17 -11.87
CA VAL A 162 -5.10 -5.12 -12.13
C VAL A 162 -5.72 -3.99 -12.96
N ASP A 163 -5.57 -2.75 -12.49
CA ASP A 163 -5.90 -1.57 -13.28
C ASP A 163 -4.81 -1.31 -14.34
N GLN A 164 -5.22 -1.27 -15.61
CA GLN A 164 -4.29 -1.11 -16.73
C GLN A 164 -3.55 0.23 -16.70
N ALA A 165 -4.19 1.32 -16.27
CA ALA A 165 -3.55 2.62 -16.23
C ALA A 165 -2.49 2.70 -15.12
N LEU A 166 -2.77 2.11 -13.95
CA LEU A 166 -1.78 2.00 -12.87
C LEU A 166 -0.62 1.07 -13.25
N TRP A 167 -0.90 -0.01 -13.98
CA TRP A 167 0.14 -0.88 -14.53
C TRP A 167 1.03 -0.16 -15.56
N ASP A 168 0.42 0.59 -16.49
CA ASP A 168 1.15 1.37 -17.49
C ASP A 168 2.03 2.45 -16.83
N GLN A 169 1.51 3.16 -15.81
CA GLN A 169 2.29 4.10 -15.02
C GLN A 169 3.46 3.41 -14.32
N THR A 170 3.24 2.22 -13.75
CA THR A 170 4.29 1.42 -13.10
C THR A 170 5.41 1.07 -14.08
N ILE A 171 5.07 0.66 -15.32
CA ILE A 171 6.06 0.41 -16.39
C ILE A 171 6.82 1.68 -16.74
N GLU A 172 6.13 2.82 -16.88
CA GLU A 172 6.75 4.10 -17.21
C GLU A 172 7.78 4.51 -16.15
N VAL A 173 7.37 4.49 -14.88
CA VAL A 173 8.25 4.82 -13.76
C VAL A 173 9.43 3.84 -13.71
N ALA A 174 9.18 2.53 -13.72
CA ALA A 174 10.22 1.51 -13.68
C ALA A 174 11.22 1.64 -14.85
N THR A 175 10.75 2.00 -16.04
CA THR A 175 11.61 2.21 -17.21
C THR A 175 12.43 3.50 -17.07
N SER A 176 11.81 4.60 -16.62
CA SER A 176 12.48 5.89 -16.42
C SER A 176 13.60 5.81 -15.39
N GLN A 177 13.37 5.04 -14.32
CA GLN A 177 14.32 4.84 -13.22
C GLN A 177 15.32 3.71 -13.50
N GLY A 178 15.26 3.08 -14.68
CA GLY A 178 16.21 2.06 -15.12
C GLY A 178 16.08 0.70 -14.42
N VAL A 179 14.96 0.46 -13.72
CA VAL A 179 14.63 -0.83 -13.09
C VAL A 179 14.43 -1.91 -14.15
N ILE A 180 13.72 -1.56 -15.23
CA ILE A 180 13.53 -2.39 -16.41
C ILE A 180 14.04 -1.66 -17.65
N ALA A 181 14.55 -2.41 -18.63
CA ALA A 181 15.11 -1.83 -19.86
C ALA A 181 14.03 -1.39 -20.87
N ALA A 182 12.86 -2.02 -20.82
CA ALA A 182 11.71 -1.77 -21.69
C ALA A 182 10.47 -2.45 -21.08
N ASP A 183 9.30 -2.16 -21.67
CA ASP A 183 8.03 -2.86 -21.41
C ASP A 183 8.21 -4.39 -21.38
N PRO A 184 7.83 -5.07 -20.28
CA PRO A 184 8.00 -6.52 -20.13
C PRO A 184 7.04 -7.34 -21.01
N GLY A 185 6.07 -6.69 -21.65
CA GLY A 185 5.08 -7.31 -22.53
C GLY A 185 3.90 -7.94 -21.79
N PRO A 186 2.92 -8.50 -22.53
CA PRO A 186 1.64 -8.93 -21.97
C PRO A 186 1.71 -10.17 -21.08
N GLY A 187 2.87 -10.84 -20.98
CA GLY A 187 3.07 -11.98 -20.09
C GLY A 187 3.49 -11.60 -18.67
N ALA A 188 3.62 -10.30 -18.37
CA ALA A 188 4.11 -9.80 -17.09
C ALA A 188 3.08 -9.92 -15.95
N PHE A 189 1.79 -9.95 -16.27
CA PHE A 189 0.69 -10.22 -15.34
C PHE A 189 -0.43 -11.00 -16.04
N GLU A 190 -1.32 -11.59 -15.25
CA GLU A 190 -2.46 -12.39 -15.72
C GLU A 190 -3.69 -12.05 -14.87
N THR A 191 -4.80 -11.67 -15.51
CA THR A 191 -6.05 -11.28 -14.81
C THR A 191 -7.10 -12.36 -14.84
N LYS A 192 -7.02 -13.35 -15.76
CA LYS A 192 -8.13 -14.31 -15.97
C LYS A 192 -8.56 -15.04 -14.70
N PHE A 193 -7.62 -15.35 -13.82
CA PHE A 193 -7.90 -16.06 -12.56
C PHE A 193 -8.55 -15.14 -11.53
N ALA A 194 -8.13 -13.87 -11.46
CA ALA A 194 -8.75 -12.86 -10.60
C ALA A 194 -10.18 -12.54 -11.08
N GLU A 195 -10.37 -12.34 -12.39
CA GLU A 195 -11.67 -12.12 -13.01
C GLU A 195 -12.64 -13.31 -12.77
N ALA A 196 -12.15 -14.55 -12.89
CA ALA A 196 -12.95 -15.74 -12.59
C ALA A 196 -13.36 -15.81 -11.11
N ALA A 197 -12.43 -15.47 -10.19
CA ALA A 197 -12.71 -15.42 -8.76
C ALA A 197 -13.73 -14.33 -8.41
N VAL A 198 -13.59 -13.13 -9.00
CA VAL A 198 -14.54 -12.01 -8.87
C VAL A 198 -15.92 -12.43 -9.35
N ALA A 199 -16.05 -12.99 -10.55
CA ALA A 199 -17.33 -13.43 -11.10
C ALA A 199 -18.00 -14.50 -10.22
N ALA A 200 -17.22 -15.39 -9.60
CA ALA A 200 -17.74 -16.40 -8.67
C ALA A 200 -18.29 -15.77 -7.38
N LEU A 201 -17.62 -14.75 -6.83
CA LEU A 201 -18.06 -14.02 -5.63
C LEU A 201 -19.30 -13.16 -5.92
N GLU A 202 -19.36 -12.50 -7.08
CA GLU A 202 -20.56 -11.77 -7.53
C GLU A 202 -21.76 -12.71 -7.66
N ALA A 203 -21.56 -13.91 -8.23
CA ALA A 203 -22.62 -14.92 -8.34
C ALA A 203 -23.12 -15.41 -6.97
N GLU A 204 -22.29 -15.30 -5.92
CA GLU A 204 -22.63 -15.57 -4.53
C GLU A 204 -23.25 -14.35 -3.82
N GLY A 205 -23.31 -13.20 -4.49
CA GLY A 205 -23.93 -11.98 -4.01
C GLY A 205 -23.03 -11.12 -3.13
N LEU A 206 -21.71 -11.33 -3.16
CA LEU A 206 -20.75 -10.48 -2.46
C LEU A 206 -20.49 -9.19 -3.26
N ASP A 207 -20.26 -8.09 -2.54
CA ASP A 207 -19.80 -6.84 -3.15
C ASP A 207 -18.29 -6.91 -3.39
N VAL A 208 -17.92 -7.17 -4.64
CA VAL A 208 -16.53 -7.27 -5.10
C VAL A 208 -15.90 -5.93 -5.46
N THR A 209 -16.67 -4.84 -5.42
CA THR A 209 -16.25 -3.51 -5.89
C THR A 209 -16.06 -2.51 -4.76
N GLY A 210 -16.82 -2.64 -3.66
CA GLY A 210 -16.71 -1.75 -2.51
C GLY A 210 -17.03 -0.29 -2.84
N GLU A 211 -17.86 -0.01 -3.83
CA GLU A 211 -18.19 1.36 -4.30
C GLU A 211 -18.71 2.27 -3.18
N SER A 212 -19.34 1.71 -2.16
CA SER A 212 -19.85 2.45 -1.00
C SER A 212 -18.90 2.48 0.20
N TRP A 213 -17.71 1.89 0.09
CA TRP A 213 -16.74 1.89 1.19
C TRP A 213 -16.33 3.32 1.54
N GLN A 214 -16.16 3.56 2.84
CA GLN A 214 -15.65 4.81 3.37
C GLN A 214 -14.69 4.47 4.52
N PRO A 215 -13.64 5.27 4.73
CA PRO A 215 -12.75 5.07 5.86
C PRO A 215 -13.51 5.22 7.18
N ILE A 216 -13.10 4.43 8.17
CA ILE A 216 -13.54 4.61 9.55
C ILE A 216 -12.68 5.69 10.23
N GLU A 217 -13.23 6.30 11.29
CA GLU A 217 -12.42 7.16 12.15
C GLU A 217 -11.55 6.26 13.05
N VAL A 218 -10.24 6.36 12.91
CA VAL A 218 -9.28 5.64 13.74
C VAL A 218 -8.60 6.62 14.68
N GLN A 219 -8.77 6.40 15.99
CA GLN A 219 -8.03 7.14 17.00
C GLN A 219 -6.70 6.43 17.28
N LEU A 220 -5.61 7.02 16.81
CA LEU A 220 -4.25 6.57 17.12
C LEU A 220 -3.88 6.88 18.58
N ALA A 221 -3.19 5.95 19.23
CA ALA A 221 -2.61 6.12 20.55
C ALA A 221 -1.11 6.36 20.46
N GLU A 222 -0.51 6.89 21.53
CA GLU A 222 0.95 7.04 21.62
C GLU A 222 1.63 5.68 21.42
N GLY A 223 2.54 5.59 20.45
CA GLY A 223 3.23 4.34 20.09
C GLY A 223 2.34 3.25 19.47
N GLY A 224 1.08 3.56 19.15
CA GLY A 224 0.19 2.66 18.41
C GLY A 224 -0.59 1.63 19.24
N GLU A 225 -0.56 1.74 20.57
CA GLU A 225 -1.21 0.82 21.53
C GLU A 225 -2.74 0.73 21.41
#